data_AF-A0A853BVS6-F1
#
_entry.id   AF-A0A853BVS6-F1
#
_cell.length_a   1.000
_cell.length_b   1.000
_cell.length_c   1.000
_cell.angle_alpha   90.00
_cell.angle_beta   90.00
_cell.angle_gamma   90.00
#
_symmetry.space_group_name_H-M   'P 1'
#
loop_
_entity.id
_entity.type
_entity.pdbx_description
1 polymer ?
#
loop_
_entity_poly.entity_id
_entity_poly.type
_entity_poly.pdbx_seq_one_letter_code
_entity_poly.pdbx_strand_id
1 'polypeptide(L)'
;MRNTEEANRRARVAMEEAHTKCNNIYTRIDSARDQLRPSWQGDASTVYQEAMVQWLEELRLITNDMSAKIGEWGGTTRAMHNTEDSNLQLSSSWMGQLNPNQPNQA
;
A
#
# COMPACT_ATOMS: atom_id res chain seq x y z
N MET A 1 11.11 -16.95 5.36
CA MET A 1 11.02 -15.48 5.45
C MET A 1 11.12 -14.79 4.10
N ARG A 2 12.13 -15.07 3.27
CA ARG A 2 12.31 -14.51 1.91
C ARG A 2 11.07 -14.57 0.97
N ASN A 3 10.24 -15.61 1.08
CA ASN A 3 8.99 -15.72 0.29
C ASN A 3 7.91 -14.74 0.77
N THR A 4 7.76 -14.56 2.09
CA THR A 4 6.78 -13.65 2.69
C THR A 4 7.13 -12.19 2.45
N GLU A 5 8.42 -11.85 2.50
CA GLU A 5 8.90 -10.50 2.19
C GLU A 5 8.67 -10.13 0.71
N GLU A 6 8.98 -11.05 -0.20
CA GLU A 6 8.71 -10.87 -1.63
C GLU A 6 7.20 -10.77 -1.91
N ALA A 7 6.38 -11.55 -1.22
CA ALA A 7 4.92 -11.45 -1.30
C ALA A 7 4.40 -10.08 -0.82
N ASN A 8 4.88 -9.59 0.33
CA ASN A 8 4.52 -8.27 0.87
C ASN A 8 4.98 -7.14 -0.07
N ARG A 9 6.17 -7.27 -0.66
CA ARG A 9 6.69 -6.31 -1.65
C ARG A 9 5.81 -6.27 -2.90
N ARG A 10 5.44 -7.43 -3.46
CA ARG A 10 4.55 -7.52 -4.63
C ARG A 10 3.16 -6.97 -4.33
N ALA A 11 2.61 -7.29 -3.16
CA ALA A 11 1.32 -6.76 -2.72
C ALA A 11 1.36 -5.22 -2.66
N ARG A 12 2.39 -4.64 -2.04
CA ARG A 12 2.59 -3.18 -1.99
C ARG A 12 2.61 -2.55 -3.38
N VAL A 13 3.43 -3.09 -4.29
CA VAL A 13 3.56 -2.56 -5.66
C VAL A 13 2.22 -2.66 -6.41
N ALA A 14 1.53 -3.79 -6.31
CA ALA A 14 0.22 -3.97 -6.95
C ALA A 14 -0.82 -2.98 -6.42
N MET A 15 -0.85 -2.70 -5.11
CA MET A 15 -1.74 -1.69 -4.55
C MET A 15 -1.34 -0.26 -4.92
N GLU A 16 -0.05 0.06 -5.02
CA GLU A 16 0.41 1.38 -5.50
C GLU A 16 -0.03 1.63 -6.95
N GLU A 17 0.08 0.61 -7.81
CA GLU A 17 -0.43 0.67 -9.17
C GLU A 17 -1.96 0.82 -9.21
N ALA A 18 -2.68 0.02 -8.42
CA ALA A 18 -4.14 0.10 -8.34
C ALA A 18 -4.62 1.47 -7.84
N HIS A 19 -4.00 1.98 -6.79
CA HIS A 19 -4.26 3.32 -6.23
C HIS A 19 -4.06 4.41 -7.28
N THR A 20 -2.95 4.36 -8.02
CA THR A 20 -2.66 5.31 -9.11
C THR A 20 -3.72 5.24 -10.21
N LYS A 21 -4.14 4.03 -10.62
CA LYS A 21 -5.20 3.83 -11.61
C LYS A 21 -6.54 4.38 -11.14
N CYS A 22 -6.92 4.13 -9.88
CA CYS A 22 -8.14 4.65 -9.28
C CYS A 22 -8.15 6.18 -9.25
N ASN A 23 -7.05 6.82 -8.85
CA ASN A 23 -6.95 8.29 -8.88
C ASN A 23 -7.08 8.86 -10.30
N ASN A 24 -6.44 8.24 -11.28
CA ASN A 24 -6.58 8.66 -12.68
C ASN A 24 -8.02 8.53 -13.18
N ILE A 25 -8.72 7.46 -12.80
CA ILE A 25 -10.12 7.23 -13.13
C ILE A 25 -11.02 8.29 -12.45
N TYR A 26 -10.79 8.56 -11.17
CA TYR A 26 -11.49 9.61 -10.42
C TYR A 26 -11.41 10.94 -11.15
N THR A 27 -10.19 11.42 -11.46
CA THR A 27 -9.98 12.72 -12.11
C THR A 27 -10.63 12.79 -13.49
N ARG A 28 -10.57 11.71 -14.27
CA ARG A 28 -11.19 11.68 -15.61
C ARG A 28 -12.70 11.80 -15.53
N ILE A 29 -13.32 11.07 -14.61
CA ILE A 29 -14.78 11.06 -14.51
C ILE A 29 -15.29 12.36 -13.87
N ASP A 30 -14.60 12.89 -12.85
CA ASP A 30 -14.91 14.20 -12.27
C ASP A 30 -14.86 15.31 -13.33
N SER A 31 -13.82 15.31 -14.18
CA SER A 31 -13.72 16.26 -15.30
C SER A 31 -14.82 16.08 -16.35
N ALA A 32 -15.17 14.84 -16.70
CA ALA A 32 -16.27 14.56 -17.63
C ALA A 32 -17.63 15.01 -17.07
N ARG A 33 -17.87 14.81 -15.77
CA ARG A 33 -19.06 15.31 -15.07
C ARG A 33 -19.16 16.84 -15.20
N ASP A 34 -18.07 17.54 -14.93
CA ASP A 34 -18.04 19.01 -14.98
C ASP A 34 -18.27 19.56 -16.40
N GLN A 35 -17.84 18.83 -17.44
CA GLN A 35 -18.12 19.19 -18.83
C GLN A 35 -19.58 18.95 -19.23
N LEU A 36 -20.23 17.91 -18.67
CA LEU A 36 -21.62 17.56 -18.95
C LEU A 36 -22.62 18.43 -18.17
N ARG A 37 -22.23 18.90 -16.98
CA ARG A 37 -23.12 19.64 -16.07
C ARG A 37 -23.79 20.89 -16.67
N PRO A 38 -23.14 21.72 -17.51
CA PRO A 38 -23.75 22.93 -18.05
C PRO A 38 -24.88 22.65 -19.06
N SER A 39 -24.77 21.54 -19.81
CA SER A 39 -25.71 21.19 -20.89
C SER A 39 -26.80 20.21 -20.46
N TRP A 40 -26.61 19.51 -19.33
CA TRP A 40 -27.54 18.49 -18.86
C TRP A 40 -28.37 19.00 -17.66
N GLN A 41 -29.58 19.51 -17.95
CA GLN A 41 -30.54 19.98 -16.96
C GLN A 41 -31.79 19.10 -16.92
N GLY A 42 -32.44 18.99 -15.75
CA GLY A 42 -33.68 18.25 -15.52
C GLY A 42 -33.54 17.10 -14.51
N ASP A 43 -34.65 16.48 -14.11
CA ASP A 43 -34.67 15.48 -13.02
C ASP A 43 -33.73 14.30 -13.25
N ALA A 44 -33.58 13.86 -14.51
CA ALA A 44 -32.64 12.80 -14.87
C ALA A 44 -31.17 13.20 -14.65
N SER A 45 -30.83 14.48 -14.84
CA SER A 45 -29.46 14.96 -14.60
C SER A 45 -29.15 15.06 -13.11
N THR A 46 -30.15 15.39 -12.28
CA THR A 46 -30.04 15.38 -10.81
C THR A 46 -29.72 13.98 -10.29
N VAL A 47 -30.48 12.96 -10.70
CA VAL A 47 -30.26 11.56 -10.27
C VAL A 47 -28.88 11.07 -10.71
N TYR A 48 -28.46 11.40 -11.93
CA TYR A 48 -27.13 11.06 -12.42
C TYR A 48 -26.02 11.75 -11.62
N GLN A 49 -26.20 13.03 -11.26
CA GLN A 49 -25.24 13.77 -10.43
C GLN A 49 -25.10 13.17 -9.02
N GLU A 50 -26.21 12.79 -8.39
CA GLU A 50 -26.19 12.12 -7.08
C GLU A 50 -25.46 10.78 -7.14
N ALA A 51 -25.78 9.93 -8.12
CA ALA A 51 -25.11 8.66 -8.34
C ALA A 51 -23.60 8.84 -8.61
N MET A 52 -23.23 9.88 -9.37
CA MET A 52 -21.84 10.25 -9.61
C MET A 52 -21.11 10.65 -8.32
N VAL A 53 -21.70 11.50 -7.49
CA VAL A 53 -21.10 11.91 -6.22
C VAL A 53 -20.88 10.71 -5.32
N GLN A 54 -21.87 9.81 -5.21
CA GLN A 54 -21.74 8.59 -4.42
C GLN A 54 -20.61 7.69 -4.94
N TRP A 55 -20.55 7.47 -6.27
CA TRP A 55 -19.50 6.64 -6.86
C TRP A 55 -18.09 7.25 -6.66
N LEU A 56 -17.94 8.57 -6.74
CA LEU A 56 -16.68 9.26 -6.47
C LEU A 56 -16.26 9.13 -5.00
N GLU A 57 -17.21 9.21 -4.06
CA GLU A 57 -16.91 9.04 -2.64
C GLU A 57 -16.51 7.60 -2.31
N GLU A 58 -17.21 6.60 -2.85
CA GLU A 58 -16.82 5.19 -2.69
C GLU A 58 -15.42 4.92 -3.26
N LEU A 59 -15.11 5.50 -4.44
CA LEU A 59 -13.78 5.38 -5.03
C LEU A 59 -12.70 6.03 -4.14
N ARG A 60 -13.03 7.15 -3.48
CA ARG A 60 -12.15 7.82 -2.51
C ARG A 60 -11.93 6.98 -1.25
N LEU A 61 -12.97 6.33 -0.74
CA LEU A 61 -12.85 5.42 0.41
C LEU A 61 -11.94 4.23 0.07
N ILE A 62 -12.11 3.64 -1.11
CA ILE A 62 -11.28 2.55 -1.60
C ILE A 62 -9.80 2.96 -1.73
N THR A 63 -9.50 4.15 -2.28
CA THR A 63 -8.10 4.62 -2.37
C THR A 63 -7.48 4.94 -1.00
N ASN A 64 -8.27 5.44 -0.06
CA ASN A 64 -7.81 5.63 1.32
C ASN A 64 -7.46 4.28 2.00
N ASP A 65 -8.30 3.26 1.83
CA ASP A 65 -8.04 1.93 2.38
C ASP A 65 -6.80 1.28 1.74
N MET A 66 -6.62 1.42 0.42
CA MET A 66 -5.38 0.98 -0.24
C MET A 66 -4.13 1.65 0.34
N SER A 67 -4.19 2.95 0.64
CA SER A 67 -3.08 3.68 1.26
C SER A 67 -2.76 3.14 2.66
N ALA A 68 -3.78 2.80 3.45
CA ALA A 68 -3.59 2.16 4.75
C ALA A 68 -2.92 0.78 4.62
N LYS A 69 -3.35 -0.04 3.67
CA LYS A 69 -2.78 -1.38 3.42
C LYS A 69 -1.34 -1.34 2.91
N ILE A 70 -0.99 -0.37 2.07
CA ILE A 70 0.39 -0.10 1.67
C ILE A 70 1.28 0.17 2.89
N GLY A 71 0.78 0.98 3.84
CA GLY A 71 1.46 1.26 5.10
C GLY A 71 1.67 0.02 5.97
N GLU A 72 0.63 -0.82 6.09
CA GLU A 72 0.67 -2.07 6.87
C GLU A 72 1.75 -3.04 6.36
N TRP A 73 1.81 -3.27 5.04
CA TRP A 73 2.83 -4.16 4.48
C TRP A 73 4.24 -3.58 4.59
N GLY A 74 4.41 -2.27 4.42
CA GLY A 74 5.69 -1.60 4.63
C GLY A 74 6.16 -1.61 6.09
N GLY A 75 5.23 -1.57 7.05
CA GLY A 75 5.51 -1.76 8.48
C GLY A 75 5.90 -3.21 8.79
N THR A 76 5.17 -4.17 8.21
CA THR A 76 5.43 -5.61 8.38
C THR A 76 6.83 -5.99 7.91
N THR A 77 7.25 -5.55 6.72
CA THR A 77 8.62 -5.80 6.22
C THR A 77 9.70 -5.26 7.16
N ARG A 78 9.54 -4.03 7.68
CA ARG A 78 10.48 -3.45 8.65
C ARG A 78 10.56 -4.27 9.95
N ALA A 79 9.43 -4.73 10.47
CA ALA A 79 9.40 -5.57 11.67
C ALA A 79 10.12 -6.92 11.45
N MET A 80 10.00 -7.50 10.24
CA MET A 80 10.72 -8.74 9.88
C MET A 80 12.24 -8.52 9.88
N HIS A 81 12.72 -7.44 9.25
CA HIS A 81 14.15 -7.11 9.25
C HIS A 81 14.70 -6.86 10.66
N ASN A 82 13.98 -6.09 11.49
CA ASN A 82 14.42 -5.84 12.88
C ASN A 82 14.54 -7.14 13.69
N THR A 83 13.62 -8.09 13.45
CA THR A 83 13.65 -9.40 14.10
C THR A 83 14.80 -10.25 13.58
N GLU A 84 15.07 -10.22 12.28
CA GLU A 84 16.22 -10.91 11.66
C GLU A 84 17.55 -10.35 12.20
N ASP A 85 17.72 -9.04 12.24
CA ASP A 85 18.92 -8.38 12.78
C ASP A 85 19.15 -8.72 14.26
N SER A 86 18.08 -8.71 15.07
CA SER A 86 18.16 -9.11 16.48
C SER A 86 18.58 -10.57 16.64
N ASN A 87 18.03 -11.47 15.81
CA ASN A 87 18.40 -12.88 15.82
C ASN A 87 19.84 -13.12 15.35
N LEU A 88 20.32 -12.36 14.36
CA LEU A 88 21.72 -12.42 13.90
C LEU A 88 22.69 -11.99 15.01
N GLN A 89 22.38 -10.90 15.72
CA GLN A 89 23.18 -10.41 16.84
C GLN A 89 23.17 -11.39 18.02
N LEU A 90 22.02 -12.01 18.30
CA LEU A 90 21.93 -13.04 19.34
C LEU A 90 22.79 -14.26 18.95
N SER A 91 22.65 -14.73 17.71
CA SER A 91 23.40 -15.87 17.18
C SER A 91 24.92 -15.66 17.20
N SER A 92 25.40 -14.46 16.86
CA SER A 92 26.83 -14.13 16.95
C SER A 92 27.35 -14.15 18.39
N SER A 93 26.54 -13.69 19.35
CA SER A 93 26.86 -13.79 20.79
C SER A 93 26.97 -15.24 21.26
N TRP A 94 26.05 -16.12 20.85
CA TRP A 94 26.12 -17.55 21.15
C TRP A 94 27.34 -18.22 20.52
N MET A 95 27.69 -17.88 19.28
CA MET A 95 28.91 -18.41 18.63
C MET A 95 30.19 -18.02 19.36
N GLY A 96 30.30 -16.79 19.83
CA GLY A 96 31.45 -16.34 20.63
C GLY A 96 31.55 -17.05 21.99
N GLN A 97 30.41 -17.41 22.59
CA GLN A 97 30.36 -18.14 23.87
C GLN A 97 30.63 -19.64 23.71
N LEU A 98 30.21 -20.24 22.59
CA LEU A 98 30.36 -21.67 22.32
C LEU A 98 31.72 -22.03 21.70
N ASN A 99 32.48 -21.06 21.19
CA ASN A 99 33.83 -21.26 20.68
C ASN A 99 34.86 -20.29 21.31
N PRO A 100 35.22 -20.46 22.59
CA PRO A 100 36.18 -19.60 23.28
C PRO A 100 37.63 -19.72 22.76
N ASN A 101 37.93 -20.63 21.82
CA ASN A 101 39.29 -20.91 21.34
C ASN A 101 39.53 -20.50 19.87
N GLN A 102 38.61 -19.81 19.20
CA GLN A 102 38.90 -19.25 17.87
C GLN A 102 39.88 -18.08 18.02
N PRO A 103 41.13 -18.19 17.51
CA PRO A 103 42.04 -17.06 17.53
C PRO A 103 41.44 -15.98 16.64
N ASN A 104 41.29 -14.76 17.17
CA ASN A 104 41.00 -13.56 16.39
C ASN A 104 41.95 -13.53 15.18
N GLN A 105 41.45 -13.89 14.00
CA GLN A 105 42.14 -13.58 12.76
C GLN A 105 41.77 -12.13 12.42
N ALA A 106 42.80 -11.30 12.48
CA ALA A 106 42.81 -9.88 12.16
C ALA A 106 42.32 -9.59 10.73
#